data_AF-A0A832HPK1-F1
#
_entry.id   AF-A0A832HPK1-F1
#
_cell.length_a   1.000
_cell.length_b   1.000
_cell.length_c   1.000
_cell.angle_alpha   90.00
_cell.angle_beta   90.00
_cell.angle_gamma   90.00
#
_symmetry.space_group_name_H-M   'P 1'
#
loop_
_entity.id
_entity.type
_entity.pdbx_description
1 polymer ?
#
loop_
_entity_poly.entity_id
_entity_poly.type
_entity_poly.pdbx_seq_one_letter_code
_entity_poly.pdbx_strand_id
1 'polypeptide(L)'
;MNSRSPRTGRVMRLALGADWLWAHVRLQDDDIFNLVQADGVPAFMKGDVVEFFWEQAGAARYFEMHVTPEGRRWDLTLPCVSEQMPPPYETVRFDEIRTKTRIGSGRWEVLARWPRGTWMAAGVKFSICRYDWTRMNGTMAKVLSSTSAHVKCDFHRREDWRRLTGAELSV
;
A
#
# COMPACT_ATOMS: atom_id res chain seq x y z
N MET A 1 -22.67 -12.08 26.73
CA MET A 1 -22.40 -10.71 26.23
C MET A 1 -20.92 -10.44 26.43
N ASN A 2 -20.15 -10.27 25.35
CA ASN A 2 -18.80 -9.72 25.39
C ASN A 2 -18.67 -8.81 24.16
N SER A 3 -18.83 -7.52 24.39
CA SER A 3 -18.70 -6.47 23.40
C SER A 3 -17.23 -6.34 22.99
N ARG A 4 -16.88 -6.78 21.78
CA ARG A 4 -15.65 -6.29 21.15
C ARG A 4 -15.94 -4.87 20.63
N SER A 5 -15.20 -3.91 21.19
CA SER A 5 -15.14 -2.51 20.76
C SER A 5 -15.05 -2.37 19.22
N PRO A 6 -15.54 -1.25 18.65
CA PRO A 6 -15.43 -1.02 17.21
C PRO A 6 -13.95 -1.03 16.83
N ARG A 7 -13.56 -1.75 15.77
CA ARG A 7 -12.18 -1.71 15.26
C ARG A 7 -11.94 -0.33 14.64
N THR A 8 -11.47 0.57 15.48
CA THR A 8 -11.41 2.04 15.35
C THR A 8 -10.36 2.52 14.36
N GLY A 9 -10.76 3.47 13.51
CA GLY A 9 -9.90 4.52 12.93
C GLY A 9 -8.78 4.08 12.00
N ARG A 10 -9.10 3.84 10.73
CA ARG A 10 -8.11 3.79 9.63
C ARG A 10 -8.22 5.12 8.88
N VAL A 11 -7.19 5.95 8.96
CA VAL A 11 -7.16 7.21 8.21
C VAL A 11 -6.13 7.08 7.11
N MET A 12 -6.63 7.07 5.88
CA MET A 12 -5.82 7.36 4.70
C MET A 12 -6.17 8.76 4.22
N ARG A 13 -5.15 9.56 3.94
CA ARG A 13 -5.30 10.86 3.28
C ARG A 13 -4.38 10.92 2.09
N LEU A 14 -4.93 11.27 0.95
CA LEU A 14 -4.16 11.73 -0.20
C LEU A 14 -4.20 13.26 -0.22
N ALA A 15 -3.07 13.87 -0.51
CA ALA A 15 -2.98 15.32 -0.70
C ALA A 15 -2.07 15.63 -1.89
N LEU A 16 -2.45 16.64 -2.65
CA LEU A 16 -1.63 17.18 -3.72
C LEU A 16 -0.95 18.45 -3.25
N GLY A 17 0.37 18.47 -3.40
CA GLY A 17 1.16 19.69 -3.40
C GLY A 17 1.44 20.14 -4.83
N ALA A 18 2.24 21.21 -4.95
CA ALA A 18 2.75 21.70 -6.23
C ALA A 18 3.58 20.63 -6.94
N ASP A 19 4.57 20.05 -6.25
CA ASP A 19 5.53 19.12 -6.86
C ASP A 19 5.31 17.66 -6.47
N TRP A 20 4.48 17.40 -5.46
CA TRP A 20 4.39 16.09 -4.81
C TRP A 20 2.95 15.63 -4.63
N LEU A 21 2.70 14.36 -4.91
CA LEU A 21 1.60 13.60 -4.32
C LEU A 21 2.04 13.09 -2.95
N TRP A 22 1.20 13.25 -1.95
CA TRP A 22 1.39 12.70 -0.61
C TRP A 22 0.32 11.67 -0.29
N ALA A 23 0.74 10.56 0.33
CA ALA A 23 -0.14 9.63 1.01
C ALA A 23 0.26 9.53 2.48
N HIS A 24 -0.69 9.76 3.38
CA HIS A 24 -0.53 9.49 4.81
C HIS A 24 -1.49 8.38 5.22
N VAL A 25 -0.92 7.27 5.68
CA VAL A 25 -1.64 6.08 6.14
C VAL A 25 -1.41 5.95 7.64
N ARG A 26 -2.50 5.90 8.42
CA ARG A 26 -2.47 5.70 9.88
C ARG A 26 -3.23 4.44 10.24
N LEU A 27 -2.55 3.52 10.92
CA LEU A 27 -3.02 2.18 11.19
C LEU A 27 -3.03 1.90 12.69
N GLN A 28 -4.19 1.52 13.21
CA GLN A 28 -4.29 0.86 14.52
C GLN A 28 -3.87 -0.60 14.35
N ASP A 29 -3.02 -1.06 15.25
CA ASP A 29 -2.41 -2.39 15.18
C ASP A 29 -1.93 -2.80 16.58
N ASP A 30 -2.39 -3.95 17.05
CA ASP A 30 -2.11 -4.46 18.39
C ASP A 30 -0.81 -5.28 18.42
N ASP A 31 -0.27 -5.68 17.26
CA ASP A 31 0.94 -6.50 17.14
C ASP A 31 1.78 -6.06 15.94
N ILE A 32 2.47 -4.93 16.08
CA ILE A 32 3.25 -4.32 15.00
C ILE A 32 4.59 -5.05 14.82
N PHE A 33 4.81 -5.65 13.66
CA PHE A 33 6.12 -6.20 13.28
C PHE A 33 6.27 -6.47 11.79
N ASN A 34 7.51 -6.45 11.31
CA ASN A 34 7.89 -7.22 10.12
C ASN A 34 9.30 -7.83 10.31
N LEU A 35 9.50 -9.08 9.87
CA LEU A 35 10.79 -9.77 10.00
C LEU A 35 11.81 -9.35 8.93
N VAL A 36 11.40 -8.60 7.90
CA VAL A 36 12.31 -8.09 6.87
C VAL A 36 13.17 -6.96 7.42
N GLN A 37 14.49 -7.08 7.22
CA GLN A 37 15.48 -6.10 7.71
C GLN A 37 16.15 -5.29 6.59
N ALA A 38 15.89 -5.60 5.32
CA ALA A 38 16.52 -4.97 4.17
C ALA A 38 15.48 -4.49 3.15
N ASP A 39 15.82 -3.44 2.40
CA ASP A 39 15.05 -3.03 1.22
C ASP A 39 15.19 -4.06 0.10
N GLY A 40 14.25 -4.06 -0.84
CA GLY A 40 14.30 -4.92 -2.03
C GLY A 40 13.89 -6.37 -1.78
N VAL A 41 13.35 -6.69 -0.59
CA VAL A 41 13.00 -8.05 -0.18
C VAL A 41 11.49 -8.19 0.02
N PRO A 42 10.86 -9.30 -0.42
CA PRO A 42 9.43 -9.56 -0.18
C PRO A 42 9.06 -9.52 1.31
N ALA A 43 8.17 -8.60 1.70
CA ALA A 43 7.82 -8.34 3.09
C ALA A 43 6.40 -8.74 3.49
N PHE A 44 5.46 -8.84 2.54
CA PHE A 44 4.04 -9.13 2.80
C PHE A 44 3.75 -10.48 3.49
N MET A 45 4.68 -11.45 3.41
CA MET A 45 4.59 -12.75 4.07
C MET A 45 5.29 -12.81 5.44
N LYS A 46 5.92 -11.70 5.86
CA LYS A 46 6.85 -11.65 6.99
C LYS A 46 6.37 -10.76 8.13
N GLY A 47 5.16 -10.24 8.03
CA GLY A 47 4.54 -9.33 8.99
C GLY A 47 3.82 -8.19 8.28
N ASP A 48 3.55 -7.13 9.01
CA ASP A 48 2.76 -6.00 8.55
C ASP A 48 3.40 -5.30 7.36
N VAL A 49 2.56 -4.89 6.43
CA VAL A 49 2.96 -4.15 5.24
C VAL A 49 1.81 -3.25 4.80
N VAL A 50 2.15 -2.03 4.38
CA VAL A 50 1.28 -1.22 3.51
C VAL A 50 1.75 -1.39 2.08
N GLU A 51 0.83 -1.68 1.18
CA GLU A 51 1.09 -1.75 -0.25
C GLU A 51 0.43 -0.57 -0.96
N PHE A 52 1.19 0.06 -1.87
CA PHE A 52 0.74 1.12 -2.74
C PHE A 52 0.74 0.60 -4.17
N PHE A 53 -0.42 0.57 -4.78
CA PHE A 53 -0.61 0.16 -6.17
C PHE A 53 -0.92 1.36 -7.05
N TRP A 54 -0.31 1.40 -8.24
CA TRP A 54 -0.45 2.51 -9.15
C TRP A 54 -0.43 2.07 -10.61
N GLU A 55 -1.44 2.44 -11.39
CA GLU A 55 -1.52 2.18 -12.83
C GLU A 55 -1.79 3.49 -13.57
N GLN A 56 -0.87 3.88 -14.44
CA GLN A 56 -1.08 4.99 -15.36
C GLN A 56 -2.10 4.61 -16.44
N ALA A 57 -2.89 5.58 -16.89
CA ALA A 57 -3.90 5.34 -17.92
C ALA A 57 -3.26 4.77 -19.20
N GLY A 58 -3.72 3.60 -19.65
CA GLY A 58 -3.21 2.93 -20.85
C GLY A 58 -1.84 2.25 -20.69
N ALA A 59 -1.27 2.19 -19.48
CA ALA A 59 0.02 1.54 -19.28
C ALA A 59 -0.06 0.01 -19.44
N ALA A 60 0.98 -0.56 -20.04
CA ALA A 60 1.14 -2.02 -20.15
C ALA A 60 1.59 -2.67 -18.83
N ARG A 61 2.05 -1.85 -17.87
CA ARG A 61 2.56 -2.27 -16.57
C ARG A 61 2.01 -1.36 -15.48
N TYR A 62 1.92 -1.89 -14.26
CA TYR A 62 1.58 -1.15 -13.06
C TYR A 62 2.70 -1.29 -12.03
N PHE A 63 2.68 -0.35 -11.08
CA PHE A 63 3.63 -0.28 -9.98
C PHE A 63 3.01 -0.80 -8.69
N GLU A 64 3.85 -1.41 -7.88
CA GLU A 64 3.53 -1.84 -6.53
C GLU A 64 4.70 -1.50 -5.60
N MET A 65 4.40 -0.95 -4.43
CA MET A 65 5.40 -0.68 -3.39
C MET A 65 4.93 -1.14 -2.04
N HIS A 66 5.76 -1.94 -1.38
CA HIS A 66 5.58 -2.41 -0.02
C HIS A 66 6.36 -1.52 0.93
N VAL A 67 5.74 -1.16 2.06
CA VAL A 67 6.39 -0.43 3.15
C VAL A 67 6.09 -1.14 4.46
N THR A 68 7.13 -1.58 5.18
CA THR A 68 7.01 -2.18 6.51
C THR A 68 6.94 -1.13 7.62
N PRO A 69 6.50 -1.47 8.85
CA PRO A 69 6.56 -0.55 9.99
C PRO A 69 7.95 0.04 10.25
N GLU A 70 8.99 -0.76 10.08
CA GLU A 70 10.40 -0.40 10.26
C GLU A 70 10.95 0.44 9.08
N GLY A 71 10.12 0.74 8.09
CA GLY A 71 10.46 1.60 6.96
C GLY A 71 11.23 0.88 5.85
N ARG A 72 11.21 -0.46 5.82
CA ARG A 72 11.77 -1.23 4.70
C ARG A 72 10.86 -1.15 3.50
N ARG A 73 11.46 -1.07 2.33
CA ARG A 73 10.74 -0.83 1.07
C ARG A 73 11.11 -1.84 0.00
N TRP A 74 10.10 -2.40 -0.65
CA TRP A 74 10.25 -3.25 -1.82
C TRP A 74 9.33 -2.73 -2.92
N ASP A 75 9.92 -2.43 -4.05
CA ASP A 75 9.30 -1.72 -5.16
C ASP A 75 9.31 -2.64 -6.39
N LEU A 76 8.18 -2.70 -7.08
CA LEU A 76 7.93 -3.65 -8.14
C LEU A 76 7.27 -2.98 -9.34
N THR A 77 7.57 -3.52 -10.52
CA THR A 77 6.75 -3.30 -11.71
C THR A 77 6.21 -4.64 -12.20
N LEU A 78 4.92 -4.68 -12.49
CA LEU A 78 4.19 -5.88 -12.91
C LEU A 78 3.44 -5.62 -14.20
N PRO A 79 3.28 -6.62 -15.08
CA PRO A 79 2.47 -6.47 -16.28
C PRO A 79 0.99 -6.35 -15.94
N CYS A 80 0.28 -5.47 -16.63
CA CYS A 80 -1.17 -5.32 -16.49
C CYS A 80 -1.91 -6.60 -16.89
N VAL A 81 -1.44 -7.30 -17.93
CA VAL A 81 -2.00 -8.55 -18.40
C VAL A 81 -0.99 -9.66 -18.17
N SER A 82 -1.39 -10.72 -17.48
CA SER A 82 -0.57 -11.92 -17.29
C SER A 82 -1.47 -13.16 -17.23
N GLU A 83 -0.99 -14.24 -17.83
CA GLU A 83 -1.59 -15.58 -17.72
C GLU A 83 -0.96 -16.38 -16.57
N GLN A 84 0.08 -15.85 -15.90
CA GLN A 84 0.79 -16.51 -14.81
C GLN A 84 0.24 -16.06 -13.45
N MET A 85 0.17 -17.00 -12.50
CA MET A 85 -0.24 -16.73 -11.12
C MET A 85 0.79 -17.32 -10.13
N PRO A 86 1.53 -16.48 -9.38
CA PRO A 86 1.52 -15.02 -9.42
C PRO A 86 2.07 -14.45 -10.75
N PRO A 87 1.69 -13.22 -11.14
CA PRO A 87 2.26 -12.58 -12.32
C PRO A 87 3.78 -12.36 -12.14
N PRO A 88 4.57 -12.39 -13.24
CA PRO A 88 5.99 -12.07 -13.16
C PRO A 88 6.15 -10.60 -12.74
N TYR A 89 7.17 -10.32 -11.96
CA TYR A 89 7.49 -8.98 -11.48
C TYR A 89 8.95 -8.66 -11.72
N GLU A 90 9.24 -7.37 -11.85
CA GLU A 90 10.59 -6.83 -11.85
C GLU A 90 10.78 -5.98 -10.59
N THR A 91 11.84 -6.25 -9.82
CA THR A 91 12.22 -5.37 -8.72
C THR A 91 12.91 -4.14 -9.29
N VAL A 92 12.43 -2.95 -8.95
CA VAL A 92 12.94 -1.67 -9.45
C VAL A 92 13.02 -0.70 -8.29
N ARG A 93 14.12 0.03 -8.09
CA ARG A 93 14.15 1.08 -7.06
C ARG A 93 13.77 2.43 -7.67
N PHE A 94 12.72 3.06 -7.16
CA PHE A 94 12.32 4.41 -7.56
C PHE A 94 12.93 5.45 -6.61
N ASP A 95 14.09 5.97 -6.98
CA ASP A 95 14.88 6.91 -6.18
C ASP A 95 14.26 8.30 -6.05
N GLU A 96 13.12 8.57 -6.66
CA GLU A 96 12.33 9.78 -6.50
C GLU A 96 11.22 9.63 -5.44
N ILE A 97 10.82 8.39 -5.13
CA ILE A 97 9.81 8.10 -4.10
C ILE A 97 10.46 8.20 -2.73
N ARG A 98 9.79 8.85 -1.77
CA ARG A 98 10.25 8.92 -0.38
C ARG A 98 9.19 8.37 0.55
N THR A 99 9.62 7.59 1.52
CA THR A 99 8.77 7.05 2.59
C THR A 99 9.37 7.40 3.94
N LYS A 100 8.51 7.60 4.93
CA LYS A 100 8.87 7.72 6.34
C LYS A 100 7.84 6.98 7.16
N THR A 101 8.30 6.21 8.13
CA THR A 101 7.42 5.49 9.05
C THR A 101 7.55 6.00 10.46
N ARG A 102 6.53 5.75 11.26
CA ARG A 102 6.54 6.00 12.69
C ARG A 102 5.76 4.89 13.39
N ILE A 103 6.39 4.22 14.32
CA ILE A 103 5.75 3.26 15.23
C ILE A 103 5.48 3.98 16.56
N GLY A 104 4.31 3.75 17.13
CA GLY A 104 3.92 4.20 18.47
C GLY A 104 3.11 3.12 19.18
N SER A 105 2.67 3.41 20.40
CA SER A 105 1.87 2.45 21.17
C SER A 105 0.53 2.17 20.47
N GLY A 106 0.36 0.92 20.01
CA GLY A 106 -0.84 0.42 19.32
C GLY A 106 -1.08 1.00 17.92
N ARG A 107 -0.12 1.72 17.33
CA ARG A 107 -0.30 2.31 16.00
C ARG A 107 1.00 2.45 15.24
N TRP A 108 0.89 2.44 13.92
CA TRP A 108 1.97 2.87 13.06
C TRP A 108 1.46 3.65 11.85
N GLU A 109 2.37 4.43 11.28
CA GLU A 109 2.04 5.34 10.21
C GLU A 109 3.07 5.26 9.08
N VAL A 110 2.59 5.46 7.86
CA VAL A 110 3.42 5.64 6.66
C VAL A 110 3.09 6.99 6.04
N LEU A 111 4.11 7.82 5.86
CA LEU A 111 4.06 9.00 5.01
C LEU A 111 4.88 8.69 3.75
N ALA A 112 4.21 8.62 2.60
CA ALA A 112 4.83 8.38 1.31
C ALA A 112 4.60 9.59 0.40
N ARG A 113 5.57 9.87 -0.48
CA ARG A 113 5.44 10.90 -1.51
C ARG A 113 6.07 10.49 -2.83
N TRP A 114 5.45 10.96 -3.90
CA TRP A 114 5.84 10.75 -5.29
C TRP A 114 5.87 12.08 -6.03
N PRO A 115 6.78 12.28 -7.00
CA PRO A 115 6.71 13.47 -7.86
C PRO A 115 5.38 13.53 -8.59
N ARG A 116 4.69 14.68 -8.51
CA ARG A 116 3.36 14.86 -9.10
C ARG A 116 3.38 14.57 -10.61
N GLY A 117 4.34 15.12 -11.35
CA GLY A 117 4.38 15.01 -12.82
C GLY A 117 4.43 13.56 -13.34
N THR A 118 5.14 12.66 -12.65
CA THR A 118 5.28 11.26 -13.07
C THR A 118 4.11 10.39 -12.59
N TRP A 119 3.54 10.70 -11.42
CA TRP A 119 2.62 9.82 -10.72
C TRP A 119 1.17 10.30 -10.74
N MET A 120 0.90 11.53 -11.18
CA MET A 120 -0.45 12.09 -11.20
C MET A 120 -0.84 12.53 -12.60
N ALA A 121 -1.70 11.73 -13.23
CA ALA A 121 -2.39 12.05 -14.46
C ALA A 121 -3.88 11.70 -14.35
N ALA A 122 -4.71 12.31 -15.19
CA ALA A 122 -6.11 11.94 -15.27
C ALA A 122 -6.24 10.46 -15.66
N GLY A 123 -7.12 9.72 -14.98
CA GLY A 123 -7.36 8.30 -15.27
C GLY A 123 -6.38 7.32 -14.64
N VAL A 124 -5.43 7.80 -13.83
CA VAL A 124 -4.65 6.96 -12.93
C VAL A 124 -5.58 6.09 -12.09
N LYS A 125 -5.25 4.80 -11.96
CA LYS A 125 -5.84 3.92 -10.96
C LYS A 125 -4.87 3.71 -9.82
N PHE A 126 -5.41 3.60 -8.62
CA PHE A 126 -4.60 3.31 -7.44
C PHE A 126 -5.37 2.50 -6.41
N SER A 127 -4.62 1.79 -5.58
CA SER A 127 -5.14 1.13 -4.39
C SER A 127 -4.09 1.19 -3.30
N ILE A 128 -4.51 1.49 -2.07
CA ILE A 128 -3.65 1.35 -0.90
C ILE A 128 -4.21 0.25 -0.04
N CYS A 129 -3.37 -0.74 0.23
CA CYS A 129 -3.73 -2.00 0.86
C CYS A 129 -2.87 -2.25 2.10
N ARG A 130 -3.32 -3.13 2.99
CA ARG A 130 -2.64 -3.51 4.22
C ARG A 130 -2.72 -5.02 4.44
N TYR A 131 -1.57 -5.58 4.78
CA TYR A 131 -1.44 -6.84 5.51
C TYR A 131 -1.26 -6.51 6.99
N ASP A 132 -2.17 -7.02 7.82
CA ASP A 132 -2.24 -6.85 9.28
C ASP A 132 -2.02 -8.23 9.92
N TRP A 133 -0.79 -8.53 10.32
CA TRP A 133 -0.42 -9.82 10.87
C TRP A 133 -0.48 -9.80 12.39
N THR A 134 -0.88 -10.92 12.98
CA THR A 134 -0.87 -11.09 14.44
C THR A 134 -0.27 -12.42 14.82
N ARG A 135 0.65 -12.39 15.79
CA ARG A 135 1.26 -13.55 16.44
C ARG A 135 0.40 -13.95 17.64
N MET A 136 -0.40 -15.01 17.49
CA MET A 136 -1.22 -15.55 18.58
C MET A 136 -0.80 -16.98 18.88
N ASN A 137 -0.23 -17.24 20.07
CA ASN A 137 0.11 -18.59 20.55
C ASN A 137 0.90 -19.43 19.52
N GLY A 138 1.91 -18.83 18.89
CA GLY A 138 2.73 -19.49 17.86
C GLY A 138 2.08 -19.63 16.48
N THR A 139 0.83 -19.18 16.32
CA THR A 139 0.14 -19.12 15.02
C THR A 139 0.16 -17.69 14.46
N MET A 140 0.37 -17.59 13.15
CA MET A 140 0.30 -16.34 12.41
C MET A 140 -1.08 -16.21 11.76
N ALA A 141 -1.83 -15.17 12.11
CA ALA A 141 -3.07 -14.80 11.42
C ALA A 141 -2.86 -13.50 10.65
N LYS A 142 -3.59 -13.30 9.55
CA LYS A 142 -3.58 -12.03 8.81
C LYS A 142 -4.98 -11.51 8.54
N VAL A 143 -5.15 -10.20 8.64
CA VAL A 143 -6.32 -9.47 8.16
C VAL A 143 -5.88 -8.62 6.97
N LEU A 144 -6.63 -8.70 5.88
CA LEU A 144 -6.39 -7.87 4.70
C LEU A 144 -7.37 -6.71 4.67
N SER A 145 -6.91 -5.53 4.27
CA SER A 145 -7.78 -4.40 4.04
C SER A 145 -7.27 -3.49 2.94
N SER A 146 -8.16 -2.76 2.29
CA SER A 146 -7.85 -1.87 1.19
C SER A 146 -8.75 -0.65 1.20
N THR A 147 -8.31 0.40 0.53
CA THR A 147 -9.12 1.58 0.21
C THR A 147 -10.01 1.37 -1.01
N SER A 148 -9.69 0.42 -1.87
CA SER A 148 -10.52 0.00 -2.99
C SER A 148 -11.56 -1.02 -2.55
N ALA A 149 -12.74 -1.01 -3.19
CA ALA A 149 -13.85 -1.90 -2.88
C ALA A 149 -13.67 -3.25 -3.60
N HIS A 150 -12.59 -3.96 -3.28
CA HIS A 150 -12.28 -5.26 -3.87
C HIS A 150 -13.43 -6.25 -3.72
N VAL A 151 -13.88 -6.83 -4.83
CA VAL A 151 -14.96 -7.84 -4.82
C VAL A 151 -14.46 -9.25 -4.51
N LYS A 152 -13.14 -9.45 -4.61
CA LYS A 152 -12.45 -10.68 -4.21
C LYS A 152 -11.25 -10.32 -3.34
N CYS A 153 -10.79 -11.26 -2.53
CA CYS A 153 -9.61 -11.11 -1.69
C CYS A 153 -8.32 -11.18 -2.54
N ASP A 154 -8.12 -10.19 -3.41
CA ASP A 154 -7.03 -10.10 -4.37
C ASP A 154 -6.73 -8.63 -4.68
N PHE A 155 -5.62 -8.12 -4.14
CA PHE A 155 -5.21 -6.73 -4.33
C PHE A 155 -4.76 -6.41 -5.75
N HIS A 156 -4.43 -7.40 -6.57
CA HIS A 156 -4.02 -7.21 -7.96
C HIS A 156 -5.20 -7.13 -8.94
N ARG A 157 -6.45 -7.19 -8.45
CA ARG A 157 -7.65 -6.90 -9.26
C ARG A 157 -7.76 -5.42 -9.56
N ARG A 158 -7.05 -5.00 -10.61
CA ARG A 158 -6.95 -3.60 -11.07
C ARG A 158 -8.28 -3.00 -11.50
N GLU A 159 -9.24 -3.83 -11.88
CA GLU A 159 -10.61 -3.39 -12.18
C GLU A 159 -11.35 -2.84 -10.95
N ASP A 160 -10.95 -3.27 -9.74
CA ASP A 160 -11.56 -2.84 -8.49
C ASP A 160 -10.91 -1.56 -7.92
N TRP A 161 -9.77 -1.14 -8.48
CA TRP A 161 -9.00 0.01 -7.99
C TRP A 161 -9.73 1.33 -8.19
N ARG A 162 -9.50 2.26 -7.26
CA ARG A 162 -10.02 3.63 -7.38
C ARG A 162 -9.39 4.33 -8.58
N ARG A 163 -10.16 5.20 -9.22
CA ARG A 163 -9.66 6.10 -10.27
C ARG A 163 -9.55 7.50 -9.72
N LEU A 164 -8.41 8.12 -10.01
CA LEU A 164 -8.18 9.51 -9.71
C LEU A 164 -8.95 10.37 -10.72
N THR A 165 -9.86 11.19 -10.22
CA THR A 165 -10.71 12.05 -11.07
C THR A 165 -10.18 13.49 -11.08
N GLY A 166 -10.46 14.26 -12.13
CA GLY A 166 -9.99 15.64 -12.26
C GLY A 166 -10.37 16.55 -11.08
N ALA A 167 -11.43 16.24 -10.34
CA ALA A 167 -11.84 16.97 -9.14
C ALA A 167 -10.83 16.82 -7.98
N GLU A 168 -10.14 15.68 -7.89
CA GLU A 168 -9.08 15.44 -6.90
C GLU A 168 -7.74 16.06 -7.33
N LEU A 169 -7.60 16.44 -8.61
CA LEU A 169 -6.41 17.05 -9.22
C LEU A 169 -6.40 18.58 -9.17
N SER A 170 -7.57 19.19 -8.94
CA SER A 170 -7.81 20.63 -8.98
C SER A 170 -7.71 21.20 -7.57
N VAL A 171 -6.50 21.59 -7.16
CA VAL A 171 -6.26 22.43 -5.97
C VAL A 171 -5.75 23.76 -6.45
#